data_AF-A0A2X1PUY0-F1
#
_entry.id   AF-A0A2X1PUY0-F1
#
_cell.length_a   1.000
_cell.length_b   1.000
_cell.length_c   1.000
_cell.angle_alpha   90.00
_cell.angle_beta   90.00
_cell.angle_gamma   90.00
#
_symmetry.space_group_name_H-M   'P 1'
#
loop_
_entity.id
_entity.type
_entity.pdbx_description
1 polymer ?
#
loop_
_entity_poly.entity_id
_entity_poly.type
_entity_poly.pdbx_seq_one_letter_code
_entity_poly.pdbx_strand_id
1 'polypeptide(L)'
;MIRALDGDMNGRLLARHDVKGDNEENRRIGEQELARCKAMGIEAGKVLRLGDMARSDNVIFSATGITKGDLLEALAAKAISRLPKRC
;
A
#
# COMPACT_ATOMS: atom_id res chain seq x y z
N MET A 1 6.62 -1.96 7.82
CA MET A 1 7.41 -0.91 8.49
C MET A 1 6.83 -0.55 9.84
N ILE A 2 5.63 0.04 9.93
CA ILE A 2 5.10 0.59 11.19
C ILE A 2 5.20 -0.37 12.39
N ARG A 3 4.65 -1.59 12.30
CA ARG A 3 4.81 -2.59 13.37
C ARG A 3 6.27 -2.97 13.64
N ALA A 4 7.07 -3.15 12.59
CA ALA A 4 8.49 -3.50 12.72
C ALA A 4 9.36 -2.36 13.32
N LEU A 5 8.85 -1.13 13.32
CA LEU A 5 9.48 0.04 13.92
C LEU A 5 8.81 0.46 15.24
N ASP A 6 7.94 -0.40 15.80
CA ASP A 6 7.18 -0.13 17.03
C ASP A 6 6.35 1.17 16.97
N GLY A 7 5.83 1.49 15.79
CA GLY A 7 4.93 2.62 15.57
C GLY A 7 3.45 2.25 15.74
N ASP A 8 2.58 3.25 15.79
CA ASP A 8 1.14 3.08 15.83
C ASP A 8 0.47 3.47 14.50
N MET A 9 -0.57 2.74 14.12
CA MET A 9 -1.37 3.01 12.93
C MET A 9 -2.80 2.49 13.10
N ASN A 10 -3.74 3.31 12.65
CA ASN A 10 -5.14 2.92 12.52
C ASN A 10 -5.58 3.08 11.05
N GLY A 11 -6.44 2.18 10.59
CA GLY A 11 -7.04 2.20 9.26
C GLY A 11 -8.56 2.23 9.32
N ARG A 12 -9.20 2.65 8.23
CA ARG A 12 -10.66 2.54 8.03
C ARG A 12 -10.92 2.31 6.55
N LEU A 13 -11.70 1.29 6.23
CA LEU A 13 -12.16 1.06 4.86
C LEU A 13 -13.34 1.98 4.58
N LEU A 14 -13.26 2.73 3.47
CA LEU A 14 -14.32 3.62 2.97
C LEU A 14 -14.67 3.18 1.56
N ALA A 15 -15.96 3.15 1.22
CA ALA A 15 -16.39 2.80 -0.12
C ALA A 15 -16.06 3.93 -1.09
N ARG A 16 -15.85 3.61 -2.37
CA ARG A 16 -15.43 4.58 -3.37
C ARG A 16 -16.34 5.81 -3.45
N HIS A 17 -17.67 5.63 -3.39
CA HIS A 17 -18.62 6.74 -3.44
C HIS A 17 -18.50 7.70 -2.25
N ASP A 18 -18.06 7.23 -1.09
CA ASP A 18 -17.85 8.07 0.10
C ASP A 18 -16.68 9.05 -0.08
N VAL A 19 -15.69 8.71 -0.93
CA VAL A 19 -14.43 9.47 -1.06
C VAL A 19 -14.17 10.06 -2.44
N LYS A 20 -14.92 9.62 -3.46
CA LYS A 20 -14.84 10.13 -4.85
C LYS A 20 -16.13 10.78 -5.33
N GLY A 21 -17.12 10.93 -4.44
CA GLY A 21 -18.42 11.50 -4.76
C GLY A 21 -19.40 10.49 -5.34
N ASP A 22 -20.68 10.77 -5.13
CA ASP A 22 -21.78 9.83 -5.36
C ASP A 22 -22.35 9.95 -6.79
N ASN A 23 -21.57 9.49 -7.76
CA ASN A 23 -22.06 9.26 -9.13
C ASN A 23 -22.34 7.77 -9.34
N GLU A 24 -23.05 7.44 -10.42
CA GLU A 24 -23.49 6.07 -10.71
C GLU A 24 -22.32 5.07 -10.75
N GLU A 25 -21.20 5.45 -11.40
CA GLU A 25 -20.02 4.59 -11.51
C GLU A 25 -19.39 4.31 -10.14
N ASN A 26 -19.15 5.36 -9.35
CA ASN A 26 -18.56 5.25 -8.02
C ASN A 26 -19.47 4.49 -7.06
N ARG A 27 -20.79 4.69 -7.14
CA ARG A 27 -21.78 3.95 -6.35
C ARG A 27 -21.72 2.48 -6.70
N ARG A 28 -21.75 2.14 -7.99
CA ARG A 28 -21.64 0.75 -8.46
C ARG A 28 -20.36 0.07 -7.98
N ILE A 29 -19.21 0.73 -8.05
CA ILE A 29 -17.93 0.19 -7.56
C ILE A 29 -17.95 0.06 -6.03
N GLY A 30 -18.44 1.08 -5.32
CA GLY A 30 -18.52 1.06 -3.86
C GLY A 30 -19.41 -0.06 -3.32
N GLU A 31 -20.56 -0.33 -3.95
CA GLU A 31 -21.40 -1.48 -3.58
C GLU A 31 -20.68 -2.83 -3.76
N GLN A 32 -19.86 -2.96 -4.81
CA GLN A 32 -19.03 -4.15 -5.01
C GLN A 32 -17.95 -4.29 -3.91
N GLU A 33 -17.34 -3.18 -3.50
CA GLU A 33 -16.38 -3.14 -2.40
C GLU A 33 -17.03 -3.56 -1.06
N LEU A 34 -18.22 -3.04 -0.76
CA LEU A 34 -18.99 -3.37 0.44
C LEU A 34 -19.43 -4.85 0.46
N ALA A 35 -19.92 -5.36 -0.66
CA ALA A 35 -20.28 -6.76 -0.81
C ALA A 35 -19.07 -7.68 -0.57
N ARG A 36 -17.89 -7.32 -1.09
CA ARG A 36 -16.65 -8.07 -0.87
C ARG A 36 -16.20 -8.02 0.59
N CYS A 37 -16.30 -6.87 1.25
CA CYS A 37 -15.99 -6.75 2.69
C CYS A 37 -16.86 -7.72 3.50
N LYS A 38 -18.17 -7.73 3.27
CA LYS A 38 -19.10 -8.64 3.94
C LYS A 38 -18.77 -10.11 3.68
N ALA A 39 -18.45 -10.48 2.45
CA ALA A 39 -18.05 -11.85 2.09
C ALA A 39 -16.76 -12.30 2.79
N MET A 40 -15.83 -11.37 3.07
CA MET A 40 -14.59 -11.63 3.81
C MET A 40 -14.75 -11.55 5.34
N GLY A 41 -15.94 -11.25 5.85
CA GLY A 41 -16.18 -11.04 7.28
C GLY A 41 -15.57 -9.74 7.82
N ILE A 42 -15.40 -8.73 6.96
CA ILE A 42 -14.84 -7.43 7.30
C ILE A 42 -15.97 -6.38 7.36
N GLU A 43 -16.00 -5.61 8.44
CA GLU A 43 -16.93 -4.49 8.61
C GLU A 43 -16.33 -3.20 8.04
N ALA A 44 -16.87 -2.71 6.92
CA ALA A 44 -16.46 -1.42 6.35
C ALA A 44 -16.86 -0.26 7.29
N GLY A 45 -16.10 0.84 7.27
CA GLY A 45 -16.32 1.98 8.17
C GLY A 45 -15.79 1.79 9.60
N LYS A 46 -15.52 0.56 10.04
CA LYS A 46 -14.89 0.26 11.33
C LYS A 46 -13.44 0.74 11.37
N VAL A 47 -13.00 1.24 12.52
CA VAL A 47 -11.58 1.51 12.79
C VAL A 47 -10.86 0.19 13.02
N LEU A 48 -9.85 -0.08 12.20
CA LEU A 48 -8.93 -1.20 12.31
C LEU A 48 -7.67 -0.72 13.02
N ARG A 49 -7.32 -1.32 14.15
CA ARG A 49 -6.04 -1.10 14.84
C ARG A 49 -4.91 -1.77 14.06
N LEU A 50 -3.67 -1.39 14.32
CA LEU A 50 -2.51 -2.04 13.68
C LEU A 50 -2.55 -3.57 13.80
N GLY A 51 -2.93 -4.08 14.97
CA GLY A 51 -3.07 -5.52 15.22
C GLY A 51 -4.15 -6.21 14.39
N ASP A 52 -5.18 -5.48 13.92
CA ASP A 52 -6.20 -6.05 13.03
C ASP A 52 -5.66 -6.27 11.61
N MET A 53 -4.71 -5.43 11.17
CA MET A 53 -4.13 -5.42 9.83
C MET A 53 -2.83 -6.22 9.72
N ALA A 54 -1.97 -6.16 10.74
CA ALA A 54 -0.71 -6.90 10.83
C ALA A 54 -0.64 -7.54 12.22
N ARG A 55 -1.00 -8.83 12.30
CA ARG A 55 -1.24 -9.54 13.58
C ARG A 55 0.01 -10.01 14.30
N SER A 56 1.12 -10.15 13.59
CA SER A 56 2.37 -10.74 14.09
C SER A 56 3.52 -9.74 13.99
N ASP A 57 4.48 -9.88 14.89
CA ASP A 57 5.73 -9.10 14.89
C ASP A 57 6.82 -9.75 14.02
N ASN A 58 6.59 -11.00 13.60
CA ASN A 58 7.47 -11.72 12.68
C ASN A 58 7.24 -11.24 11.23
N VAL A 59 7.69 -10.01 10.94
CA VAL A 59 7.46 -9.34 9.65
C VAL A 59 8.77 -8.79 9.11
N ILE A 60 9.09 -9.12 7.87
CA ILE A 60 10.19 -8.50 7.11
C ILE A 60 9.58 -7.52 6.11
N PHE A 61 10.09 -6.30 6.08
CA PHE A 61 9.70 -5.28 5.12
C PHE A 61 10.91 -4.83 4.31
N SER A 62 10.76 -4.75 2.99
CA SER A 62 11.79 -4.24 2.07
C SER A 62 11.16 -3.29 1.06
N ALA A 63 11.84 -2.19 0.79
CA ALA A 63 11.41 -1.19 -0.19
C ALA A 63 12.63 -0.64 -0.93
N THR A 64 12.48 -0.40 -2.23
CA THR A 64 13.52 0.15 -3.10
C THR A 64 13.00 1.40 -3.79
N GLY A 65 13.76 2.50 -3.74
CA GLY A 65 13.41 3.74 -4.40
C GLY A 65 13.54 3.63 -5.92
N ILE A 66 12.44 3.82 -6.65
CA ILE A 66 12.47 3.91 -8.11
C ILE A 66 12.91 5.32 -8.53
N THR A 67 12.20 6.32 -8.02
CA THR A 67 12.56 7.74 -8.11
C THR A 67 12.99 8.26 -6.74
N LYS A 68 13.64 9.42 -6.71
CA LYS A 68 14.08 10.02 -5.45
C LYS A 68 12.86 10.38 -4.61
N GLY A 69 12.86 9.97 -3.35
CA GLY A 69 11.87 10.35 -2.34
C GLY A 69 12.53 10.68 -1.00
N ASP A 70 11.72 11.00 0.00
CA ASP A 70 12.21 11.47 1.30
C ASP A 70 12.99 10.39 2.08
N LEU A 71 12.67 9.12 1.87
CA LEU A 71 13.25 8.00 2.62
C LEU A 71 14.31 7.21 1.85
N LEU A 72 14.22 7.16 0.52
CA LEU A 72 15.06 6.31 -0.31
C LEU A 72 15.53 7.08 -1.54
N GLU A 73 16.80 6.88 -1.89
CA GLU A 73 17.36 7.38 -3.13
C GLU A 73 16.86 6.59 -4.33
N ALA A 74 16.90 7.24 -5.49
CA ALA A 74 16.52 6.61 -6.75
C ALA A 74 17.54 5.55 -7.17
N LEU A 75 17.09 4.60 -7.98
CA LEU A 75 17.98 3.76 -8.76
C LEU A 75 18.81 4.62 -9.72
N ALA A 76 20.13 4.59 -9.56
CA ALA A 76 21.06 5.25 -10.47
C ALA A 76 21.72 4.20 -11.38
N ALA A 77 21.33 4.17 -12.66
CA ALA A 77 21.99 3.34 -13.65
C ALA A 77 23.17 4.11 -14.26
N LYS A 78 24.38 3.55 -14.14
CA LYS A 78 25.54 4.00 -14.90
C LYS A 78 25.80 3.04 -16.05
N ALA A 79 25.95 3.58 -17.26
CA ALA A 79 26.36 2.78 -18.40
C ALA A 79 27.76 2.19 -18.14
N ILE A 80 27.88 0.87 -18.21
CA ILE A 80 29.18 0.20 -18.14
C ILE A 80 29.78 0.27 -19.54
N SER A 81 30.79 1.11 -19.73
CA SER A 81 31.57 1.12 -20.97
C SER A 81 32.25 -0.23 -21.14
N ARG A 82 32.00 -0.92 -22.26
CA ARG A 82 32.81 -2.08 -22.65
C ARG A 82 34.23 -1.56 -22.91
N LEU A 83 35.22 -2.19 -22.25
CA LEU A 83 36.64 -1.98 -22.55
C LEU A 83 36.86 -2.07 -24.07
N PRO A 84 37.72 -1.23 -24.67
CA PRO A 84 38.07 -1.38 -26.07
C PRO A 84 38.63 -2.79 -26.26
N LYS A 85 38.08 -3.53 -27.22
CA LYS A 85 38.69 -4.80 -27.65
C LYS A 85 40.12 -4.46 -28.06
N ARG A 86 41.11 -4.96 -27.31
CA ARG A 86 42.50 -4.88 -27.73
C ARG A 86 42.63 -5.71 -29.01
N CYS A 87 43.08 -5.01 -30.06
CA CYS A 87 43.62 -5.44 -31.35
C CYS A 87 42.97 -6.67 -32.01
#